data_AF-A0A9D8FSB0-F1
#
_entry.id   AF-A0A9D8FSB0-F1
#
_cell.length_a   1.000
_cell.length_b   1.000
_cell.length_c   1.000
_cell.angle_alpha   90.00
_cell.angle_beta   90.00
_cell.angle_gamma   90.00
#
_symmetry.space_group_name_H-M   'P 1'
#
loop_
_entity.id
_entity.type
_entity.pdbx_description
1 polymer ?
#
loop_
_entity_poly.entity_id
_entity_poly.type
_entity_poly.pdbx_seq_one_letter_code
_entity_poly.pdbx_strand_id
1 'polypeptide(L)'
;MKMFAISILRIFLIVLFFAGIGINPSFSQIQGELQLHQIVSSIEGLANNEQQQLISELTKLFQPVISQESLDSEILKNTSAIISAGIFEDGSINVVSDIAYKAYVAQRNGAPAAYVRDLSLIGLSTRITASQLEKAAKAIQKLMDAQIDPLVTEEFISYGIYNGWKGDTIELTADGLLEGVASGLQAKQLALTLIISIDQEISQKSVSVIVDEAINYLKTIERKKPEARERQSVAYQYLQNSIAQGLPRNVADEVYYTAIEDKWSDETIAAVFNGLIKGHQKGLPPEKLATSIFIGLAQAGTTFNPQKVVEKEIQFVASTEKKRSKLMQKDESKYKRKPTPPHFSQMSYLQPKPKPEKPSQPQYFNSTNRSSLNQQLMWQNVQEYLGPPATPYRWGGASRSGIDCSGFVRNVYAQQGIYLPRVSRQQFLVGGLVTGYLQYGDLVFFSKYGSAYQVTHVGIYLGGDKFVHSSASRGVTISSLNKGYYRLRYKGAKRVLN
;
A
#
# COMPACT_ATOMS: atom_id res chain seq x y z
N MET A 1 -37.50 12.62 16.76
CA MET A 1 -38.41 12.08 17.80
C MET A 1 -38.52 10.56 17.79
N LYS A 2 -38.87 9.88 16.68
CA LYS A 2 -39.03 8.41 16.66
C LYS A 2 -37.76 7.62 17.01
N MET A 3 -36.58 8.00 16.50
CA MET A 3 -35.30 7.35 16.88
C MET A 3 -34.92 7.59 18.36
N PHE A 4 -35.26 8.76 18.91
CA PHE A 4 -34.97 9.11 20.30
C PHE A 4 -35.83 8.29 21.28
N ALA A 5 -37.12 8.07 20.95
CA ALA A 5 -38.02 7.23 21.72
C ALA A 5 -37.62 5.74 21.70
N ILE A 6 -37.10 5.23 20.59
CA ILE A 6 -36.60 3.84 20.48
C ILE A 6 -35.34 3.64 21.34
N SER A 7 -34.45 4.62 21.38
CA SER A 7 -33.25 4.58 22.25
C SER A 7 -33.61 4.61 23.73
N ILE A 8 -34.58 5.45 24.14
CA ILE A 8 -35.05 5.50 25.54
C ILE A 8 -35.74 4.19 25.95
N LEU A 9 -36.58 3.62 25.07
CA LEU A 9 -37.25 2.34 25.36
C LEU A 9 -36.25 1.18 25.50
N ARG A 10 -35.18 1.17 24.68
CA ARG A 10 -34.09 0.20 24.80
C ARG A 10 -33.28 0.38 26.08
N ILE A 11 -32.93 1.62 26.45
CA ILE A 11 -32.28 1.94 27.73
C ILE A 11 -33.16 1.45 28.90
N PHE A 12 -34.46 1.71 28.85
CA PHE A 12 -35.41 1.31 29.88
C PHE A 12 -35.54 -0.23 29.99
N LEU A 13 -35.57 -0.93 28.86
CA LEU A 13 -35.60 -2.40 28.81
C LEU A 13 -34.28 -3.03 29.32
N ILE A 14 -33.13 -2.41 29.01
CA ILE A 14 -31.82 -2.83 29.52
C ILE A 14 -31.76 -2.65 31.04
N VAL A 15 -32.20 -1.49 31.55
CA VAL A 15 -32.27 -1.22 33.00
C VAL A 15 -33.19 -2.22 33.72
N LEU A 16 -34.36 -2.54 33.14
CA LEU A 16 -35.28 -3.53 33.71
C LEU A 16 -34.73 -4.97 33.68
N PHE A 17 -34.01 -5.35 32.62
CA PHE A 17 -33.35 -6.65 32.53
C PHE A 17 -32.29 -6.82 33.62
N PHE A 18 -31.45 -5.80 33.81
CA PHE A 18 -30.39 -5.82 34.82
C PHE A 18 -30.95 -5.75 36.26
N ALA A 19 -32.00 -4.94 36.48
CA ALA A 19 -32.72 -4.90 37.77
C ALA A 19 -33.32 -6.26 38.15
N GLY A 20 -33.78 -7.05 37.17
CA GLY A 20 -34.33 -8.39 37.39
C GLY A 20 -33.32 -9.47 37.80
N ILE A 21 -32.02 -9.23 37.59
CA ILE A 21 -30.92 -10.16 37.94
C ILE A 21 -30.01 -9.62 39.06
N GLY A 22 -30.41 -8.52 39.72
CA GLY A 22 -29.69 -7.95 40.87
C GLY A 22 -28.41 -7.19 40.52
N ILE A 23 -28.23 -6.78 39.26
CA ILE A 23 -27.08 -6.01 38.79
C ILE A 23 -27.57 -4.58 38.48
N ASN A 24 -26.93 -3.56 39.03
CA ASN A 24 -27.20 -2.16 38.65
C ASN A 24 -26.02 -1.63 37.82
N PRO A 25 -26.06 -1.70 36.48
CA PRO A 25 -25.01 -1.13 35.64
C PRO A 25 -24.92 0.38 35.84
N SER A 26 -23.71 0.93 35.79
CA SER A 26 -23.52 2.38 35.88
C SER A 26 -24.13 3.08 34.66
N PHE A 27 -24.49 4.36 34.81
CA PHE A 27 -24.96 5.16 33.66
C PHE A 27 -23.93 5.18 32.53
N SER A 28 -22.63 5.27 32.88
CA SER A 28 -21.51 5.16 31.94
C SER A 28 -21.52 3.84 31.18
N GLN A 29 -21.81 2.72 31.86
CA GLN A 29 -21.87 1.40 31.24
C GLN A 29 -22.99 1.33 30.20
N ILE A 30 -24.20 1.80 30.56
CA ILE A 30 -25.35 1.81 29.65
C ILE A 30 -25.05 2.68 28.41
N GLN A 31 -24.44 3.85 28.62
CA GLN A 31 -24.05 4.72 27.50
C GLN A 31 -22.99 4.07 26.61
N GLY A 32 -21.95 3.47 27.19
CA GLY A 32 -20.90 2.78 26.44
C GLY A 32 -21.44 1.61 25.60
N GLU A 33 -22.30 0.76 26.17
CA GLU A 33 -22.95 -0.33 25.44
C GLU A 33 -23.80 0.19 24.27
N LEU A 34 -24.54 1.29 24.48
CA LEU A 34 -25.33 1.92 23.42
C LEU A 34 -24.43 2.48 22.30
N GLN A 35 -23.31 3.11 22.64
CA GLN A 35 -22.33 3.61 21.67
C GLN A 35 -21.75 2.46 20.84
N LEU A 36 -21.38 1.35 21.46
CA LEU A 36 -20.89 0.15 20.76
C LEU A 36 -21.95 -0.43 19.81
N HIS A 37 -23.20 -0.51 20.26
CA HIS A 37 -24.30 -0.96 19.40
C HIS A 37 -24.50 -0.03 18.20
N GLN A 38 -24.42 1.29 18.39
CA GLN A 38 -24.57 2.28 17.33
C GLN A 38 -23.45 2.18 16.28
N ILE A 39 -22.18 2.06 16.70
CA ILE A 39 -21.08 1.94 15.73
C ILE A 39 -21.21 0.66 14.91
N VAL A 40 -21.57 -0.48 15.51
CA VAL A 40 -21.71 -1.75 14.76
C VAL A 40 -22.88 -1.69 13.78
N SER A 41 -24.00 -1.11 14.20
CA SER A 41 -25.19 -0.96 13.36
C SER A 41 -24.93 -0.05 12.14
N SER A 42 -23.92 0.84 12.23
CA SER A 42 -23.53 1.73 11.14
C SER A 42 -22.63 1.07 10.09
N ILE A 43 -22.09 -0.13 10.36
CA ILE A 43 -21.19 -0.83 9.44
C ILE A 43 -22.02 -1.53 8.37
N GLU A 44 -21.94 -1.02 7.14
CA GLU A 44 -22.62 -1.60 6.00
C GLU A 44 -22.06 -2.98 5.61
N GLY A 45 -22.96 -3.88 5.20
CA GLY A 45 -22.58 -5.16 4.60
C GLY A 45 -22.33 -6.32 5.57
N LEU A 46 -22.51 -6.12 6.88
CA LEU A 46 -22.55 -7.20 7.87
C LEU A 46 -23.94 -7.83 7.94
N ALA A 47 -24.00 -9.17 8.02
CA ALA A 47 -25.24 -9.87 8.32
C ALA A 47 -25.66 -9.66 9.78
N ASN A 48 -26.96 -9.76 10.08
CA ASN A 48 -27.49 -9.50 11.42
C ASN A 48 -26.83 -10.37 12.51
N ASN A 49 -26.53 -11.63 12.21
CA ASN A 49 -25.83 -12.53 13.13
C ASN A 49 -24.38 -12.09 13.40
N GLU A 50 -23.67 -11.63 12.37
CA GLU A 50 -22.31 -11.10 12.50
C GLU A 50 -22.29 -9.81 13.33
N GLN A 51 -23.30 -8.94 13.15
CA GLN A 51 -23.47 -7.74 13.98
C GLN A 51 -23.67 -8.08 15.46
N GLN A 52 -24.53 -9.06 15.77
CA GLN A 52 -24.76 -9.49 17.16
C GLN A 52 -23.49 -10.08 17.79
N GLN A 53 -22.75 -10.91 17.05
CA GLN A 53 -21.49 -11.47 17.53
C GLN A 53 -20.45 -10.37 17.78
N LEU A 54 -20.33 -9.40 16.86
CA LEU A 54 -19.40 -8.28 16.99
C LEU A 54 -19.75 -7.38 18.18
N ILE A 55 -21.03 -7.10 18.41
CA ILE A 55 -21.48 -6.34 19.59
C ILE A 55 -21.09 -7.08 20.87
N SER A 56 -21.38 -8.38 20.95
CA SER A 56 -21.05 -9.20 22.12
C SER A 56 -19.55 -9.19 22.45
N GLU A 57 -18.68 -9.37 21.45
CA GLU A 57 -17.23 -9.37 21.65
C GLU A 57 -16.70 -7.99 22.03
N LEU A 58 -17.18 -6.92 21.38
CA LEU A 58 -16.78 -5.56 21.71
C LEU A 58 -17.20 -5.18 23.14
N THR A 59 -18.43 -5.48 23.55
CA THR A 59 -18.90 -5.19 24.91
C THR A 59 -18.00 -5.88 25.95
N LYS A 60 -17.65 -7.15 25.73
CA LYS A 60 -16.74 -7.89 26.62
C LYS A 60 -15.36 -7.22 26.73
N LEU A 61 -14.77 -6.83 25.61
CA LEU A 61 -13.43 -6.22 25.58
C LEU A 61 -13.41 -4.82 26.19
N PHE A 62 -14.45 -4.02 25.93
CA PHE A 62 -14.57 -2.64 26.41
C PHE A 62 -15.11 -2.51 27.83
N GLN A 63 -15.55 -3.62 28.46
CA GLN A 63 -16.10 -3.64 29.81
C GLN A 63 -15.26 -2.84 30.85
N PRO A 64 -13.92 -2.95 30.89
CA PRO A 64 -13.10 -2.19 31.84
C PRO A 64 -13.21 -0.66 31.67
N VAL A 65 -13.45 -0.20 30.43
CA VAL A 65 -13.56 1.22 30.09
C VAL A 65 -14.98 1.73 30.36
N ILE A 66 -15.99 1.05 29.81
CA ILE A 66 -17.38 1.51 29.88
C ILE A 66 -17.95 1.46 31.31
N SER A 67 -17.39 0.61 32.17
CA SER A 67 -17.78 0.56 33.59
C SER A 67 -17.40 1.84 34.35
N GLN A 68 -16.36 2.55 33.88
CA GLN A 68 -15.78 3.71 34.56
C GLN A 68 -16.23 5.04 33.92
N GLU A 69 -16.36 5.08 32.60
CA GLU A 69 -16.60 6.32 31.85
C GLU A 69 -17.27 6.07 30.50
N SER A 70 -17.80 7.13 29.88
CA SER A 70 -18.31 7.10 28.51
C SER A 70 -17.18 6.98 27.50
N LEU A 71 -17.43 6.33 26.36
CA LEU A 71 -16.45 6.20 25.30
C LEU A 71 -16.29 7.50 24.51
N ASP A 72 -15.04 7.83 24.15
CA ASP A 72 -14.74 8.99 23.32
C ASP A 72 -15.30 8.79 21.90
N SER A 73 -16.14 9.72 21.46
CA SER A 73 -16.86 9.61 20.19
C SER A 73 -15.96 9.72 18.95
N GLU A 74 -14.86 10.46 19.02
CA GLU A 74 -13.92 10.62 17.91
C GLU A 74 -13.06 9.36 17.78
N ILE A 75 -12.56 8.84 18.90
CA ILE A 75 -11.83 7.57 18.93
C ILE A 75 -12.74 6.45 18.43
N LEU A 76 -14.00 6.39 18.88
CA LEU A 76 -14.97 5.41 18.42
C LEU A 76 -15.24 5.44 16.91
N LYS A 77 -15.23 6.62 16.29
CA LYS A 77 -15.33 6.75 14.83
C LYS A 77 -14.14 6.08 14.15
N ASN A 78 -12.93 6.25 14.68
CA ASN A 78 -11.75 5.58 14.17
C ASN A 78 -11.81 4.05 14.42
N THR A 79 -12.26 3.63 15.59
CA THR A 79 -12.52 2.21 15.92
C THR A 79 -13.47 1.57 14.91
N SER A 80 -14.57 2.24 14.57
CA SER A 80 -15.50 1.78 13.52
C SER A 80 -14.82 1.62 12.16
N ALA A 81 -13.92 2.54 11.78
CA ALA A 81 -13.16 2.45 10.54
C ALA A 81 -12.18 1.25 10.55
N ILE A 82 -11.56 0.96 11.69
CA ILE A 82 -10.66 -0.20 11.86
C ILE A 82 -11.44 -1.50 11.77
N ILE A 83 -12.57 -1.61 12.46
CA ILE A 83 -13.46 -2.77 12.38
C ILE A 83 -13.87 -3.00 10.93
N SER A 84 -14.29 -1.92 10.27
CA SER A 84 -14.68 -1.95 8.87
C SER A 84 -13.55 -2.47 7.95
N ALA A 85 -12.34 -1.97 8.15
CA ALA A 85 -11.18 -2.40 7.37
C ALA A 85 -10.76 -3.85 7.70
N GLY A 86 -10.92 -4.30 8.94
CA GLY A 86 -10.69 -5.68 9.35
C GLY A 86 -11.65 -6.66 8.67
N ILE A 87 -12.93 -6.30 8.60
CA ILE A 87 -13.95 -7.08 7.88
C ILE A 87 -13.68 -7.07 6.37
N PHE A 88 -13.27 -5.93 5.80
CA PHE A 88 -12.84 -5.85 4.40
C PHE A 88 -11.73 -6.84 4.06
N GLU A 89 -10.80 -7.03 5.00
CA GLU A 89 -9.69 -7.97 4.88
C GLU A 89 -10.08 -9.40 5.25
N ASP A 90 -11.35 -9.71 5.49
CA ASP A 90 -11.82 -11.04 5.93
C ASP A 90 -11.24 -11.50 7.27
N GLY A 91 -10.91 -10.57 8.15
CA GLY A 91 -10.54 -10.85 9.54
C GLY A 91 -11.72 -11.45 10.31
N SER A 92 -11.43 -12.41 11.20
CA SER A 92 -12.46 -12.97 12.08
C SER A 92 -12.93 -11.92 13.09
N ILE A 93 -14.21 -11.98 13.49
CA ILE A 93 -14.80 -11.02 14.42
C ILE A 93 -13.98 -10.89 15.71
N ASN A 94 -13.44 -11.98 16.24
CA ASN A 94 -12.64 -11.96 17.47
C ASN A 94 -11.34 -11.19 17.28
N VAL A 95 -10.61 -11.43 16.17
CA VAL A 95 -9.36 -10.74 15.86
C VAL A 95 -9.61 -9.26 15.60
N VAL A 96 -10.64 -8.95 14.81
CA VAL A 96 -11.02 -7.57 14.49
C VAL A 96 -11.42 -6.79 15.74
N SER A 97 -12.20 -7.40 16.64
CA SER A 97 -12.64 -6.78 17.90
C SER A 97 -11.46 -6.52 18.86
N ASP A 98 -10.54 -7.48 18.97
CA ASP A 98 -9.34 -7.36 19.80
C ASP A 98 -8.42 -6.23 19.30
N ILE A 99 -8.18 -6.14 18.00
CA ILE A 99 -7.40 -5.04 17.39
C ILE A 99 -8.11 -3.71 17.61
N ALA A 100 -9.43 -3.65 17.39
CA ALA A 100 -10.23 -2.43 17.56
C ALA A 100 -10.16 -1.90 19.01
N TYR A 101 -10.22 -2.79 20.00
CA TYR A 101 -10.04 -2.43 21.40
C TYR A 101 -8.62 -1.91 21.68
N LYS A 102 -7.58 -2.60 21.19
CA LYS A 102 -6.19 -2.16 21.36
C LYS A 102 -5.90 -0.82 20.71
N ALA A 103 -6.49 -0.56 19.55
CA ALA A 103 -6.42 0.72 18.87
C ALA A 103 -7.09 1.84 19.69
N TYR A 104 -8.28 1.57 20.25
CA TYR A 104 -8.96 2.51 21.15
C TYR A 104 -8.07 2.88 22.34
N VAL A 105 -7.49 1.88 23.02
CA VAL A 105 -6.57 2.11 24.15
C VAL A 105 -5.34 2.91 23.74
N ALA A 106 -4.71 2.59 22.61
CA ALA A 106 -3.57 3.33 22.10
C ALA A 106 -3.91 4.81 21.85
N GLN A 107 -5.05 5.09 21.22
CA GLN A 107 -5.48 6.47 20.96
C GLN A 107 -5.81 7.23 22.25
N ARG A 108 -6.43 6.58 23.23
CA ARG A 108 -6.67 7.16 24.56
C ARG A 108 -5.37 7.57 25.24
N ASN A 109 -4.29 6.83 25.00
CA ASN A 109 -2.94 7.16 25.49
C ASN A 109 -2.23 8.23 24.63
N GLY A 110 -2.94 8.92 23.73
CA GLY A 110 -2.43 10.00 22.90
C GLY A 110 -1.78 9.55 21.59
N ALA A 111 -2.01 8.32 21.14
CA ALA A 111 -1.53 7.87 19.84
C ALA A 111 -2.32 8.55 18.69
N PRO A 112 -1.66 9.09 17.65
CA PRO A 112 -2.34 9.75 16.54
C PRO A 112 -3.25 8.80 15.76
N ALA A 113 -4.52 9.20 15.63
CA ALA A 113 -5.58 8.38 15.03
C ALA A 113 -5.25 7.85 13.63
N ALA A 114 -4.65 8.72 12.80
CA ALA A 114 -4.31 8.39 11.42
C ALA A 114 -3.33 7.20 11.34
N TYR A 115 -2.28 7.20 12.17
CA TYR A 115 -1.26 6.15 12.17
C TYR A 115 -1.75 4.89 12.87
N VAL A 116 -2.49 5.01 13.98
CA VAL A 116 -3.08 3.84 14.67
C VAL A 116 -3.94 3.02 13.71
N ARG A 117 -4.74 3.69 12.89
CA ARG A 117 -5.63 3.02 11.93
C ARG A 117 -4.88 2.17 10.91
N ASP A 118 -3.75 2.69 10.41
CA ASP A 118 -2.96 2.01 9.39
C ASP A 118 -2.16 0.85 9.99
N LEU A 119 -1.55 1.06 11.16
CA LEU A 119 -0.82 0.04 11.90
C LEU A 119 -1.72 -1.09 12.42
N SER A 120 -2.98 -0.80 12.74
CA SER A 120 -3.94 -1.79 13.22
C SER A 120 -4.17 -2.93 12.21
N LEU A 121 -4.05 -2.66 10.91
CA LEU A 121 -4.19 -3.71 9.89
C LEU A 121 -3.08 -4.76 9.94
N ILE A 122 -1.89 -4.40 10.43
CA ILE A 122 -0.80 -5.35 10.63
C ILE A 122 -1.26 -6.43 11.63
N GLY A 123 -2.05 -6.05 12.63
CA GLY A 123 -2.63 -6.94 13.64
C GLY A 123 -3.53 -8.06 13.10
N LEU A 124 -4.00 -7.96 11.85
CA LEU A 124 -4.78 -9.02 11.22
C LEU A 124 -3.90 -10.23 10.83
N SER A 125 -2.61 -9.98 10.62
CA SER A 125 -1.60 -10.99 10.23
C SER A 125 -0.69 -11.43 11.39
N THR A 126 -0.60 -10.63 12.45
CA THR A 126 0.34 -10.85 13.56
C THR A 126 -0.25 -10.39 14.88
N ARG A 127 0.30 -10.90 15.99
CA ARG A 127 -0.13 -10.46 17.32
C ARG A 127 0.44 -9.08 17.61
N ILE A 128 -0.45 -8.13 17.92
CA ILE A 128 -0.07 -6.78 18.32
C ILE A 128 -0.65 -6.43 19.69
N THR A 129 0.01 -5.54 20.41
CA THR A 129 -0.42 -4.99 21.70
C THR A 129 -0.81 -3.52 21.56
N ALA A 130 -1.61 -3.00 22.51
CA ALA A 130 -1.95 -1.58 22.54
C ALA A 130 -0.70 -0.69 22.71
N SER A 131 0.27 -1.12 23.53
CA SER A 131 1.55 -0.42 23.70
C SER A 131 2.36 -0.35 22.41
N GLN A 132 2.43 -1.44 21.63
CA GLN A 132 3.09 -1.41 20.31
C GLN A 132 2.40 -0.42 19.37
N LEU A 133 1.07 -0.45 19.27
CA LEU A 133 0.32 0.51 18.44
C LEU A 133 0.55 1.96 18.86
N GLU A 134 0.54 2.21 20.18
CA GLU A 134 0.75 3.55 20.73
C GLU A 134 2.14 4.08 20.40
N LYS A 135 3.18 3.31 20.76
CA LYS A 135 4.57 3.71 20.59
C LYS A 135 4.94 3.84 19.11
N ALA A 136 4.45 2.92 18.27
CA ALA A 136 4.65 2.99 16.83
C ALA A 136 3.97 4.21 16.17
N ALA A 137 2.72 4.50 16.54
CA ALA A 137 2.02 5.66 15.99
C ALA A 137 2.69 6.99 16.39
N LYS A 138 3.17 7.10 17.64
CA LYS A 138 3.96 8.24 18.12
C LYS A 138 5.31 8.32 17.40
N ALA A 139 5.99 7.19 17.19
CA ALA A 139 7.26 7.13 16.46
C ALA A 139 7.11 7.57 15.00
N ILE A 140 6.07 7.13 14.29
CA ILE A 140 5.78 7.60 12.93
C ILE A 140 5.57 9.11 12.92
N GLN A 141 4.75 9.64 13.83
CA GLN A 141 4.54 11.08 13.91
C GLN A 141 5.86 11.83 14.10
N LYS A 142 6.68 11.39 15.07
CA LYS A 142 7.97 11.99 15.38
C LYS A 142 8.92 11.99 14.17
N LEU A 143 8.99 10.88 13.44
CA LEU A 143 9.81 10.74 12.23
C LEU A 143 9.31 11.62 11.07
N MET A 144 7.99 11.69 10.88
CA MET A 144 7.38 12.54 9.84
C MET A 144 7.56 14.03 10.14
N ASP A 145 7.42 14.44 11.39
CA ASP A 145 7.63 15.84 11.83
C ASP A 145 9.09 16.27 11.61
N ALA A 146 10.04 15.34 11.75
CA ALA A 146 11.45 15.52 11.43
C ALA A 146 11.78 15.40 9.93
N GLN A 147 10.76 15.27 9.07
CA GLN A 147 10.91 15.15 7.61
C GLN A 147 11.76 13.95 7.17
N ILE A 148 11.79 12.89 7.97
CA ILE A 148 12.35 11.61 7.52
C ILE A 148 11.46 11.08 6.39
N ASP A 149 12.10 10.48 5.37
CA ASP A 149 11.39 9.96 4.20
C ASP A 149 10.17 9.11 4.62
N PRO A 150 8.96 9.41 4.11
CA PRO A 150 7.75 8.72 4.53
C PRO A 150 7.77 7.21 4.27
N LEU A 151 8.41 6.76 3.18
CA LEU A 151 8.52 5.32 2.88
C LEU A 151 9.45 4.64 3.86
N VAL A 152 10.60 5.25 4.17
CA VAL A 152 11.54 4.71 5.19
C VAL A 152 10.84 4.63 6.54
N THR A 153 10.12 5.67 6.93
CA THR A 153 9.38 5.74 8.19
C THR A 153 8.32 4.63 8.29
N GLU A 154 7.45 4.52 7.29
CA GLU A 154 6.38 3.52 7.26
C GLU A 154 6.95 2.09 7.24
N GLU A 155 7.97 1.81 6.42
CA GLU A 155 8.58 0.47 6.32
C GLU A 155 9.30 0.07 7.60
N PHE A 156 10.09 0.98 8.20
CA PHE A 156 10.86 0.72 9.41
C PHE A 156 9.97 0.39 10.61
N ILE A 157 8.97 1.23 10.88
CA ILE A 157 8.07 1.03 12.02
C ILE A 157 7.17 -0.19 11.81
N SER A 158 6.65 -0.38 10.59
CA SER A 158 5.82 -1.55 10.28
C SER A 158 6.61 -2.86 10.37
N TYR A 159 7.89 -2.85 10.00
CA TYR A 159 8.79 -3.99 10.19
C TYR A 159 8.88 -4.38 11.67
N GLY A 160 9.13 -3.41 12.54
CA GLY A 160 9.24 -3.65 13.98
C GLY A 160 7.98 -4.29 14.56
N ILE A 161 6.80 -3.73 14.26
CA ILE A 161 5.53 -4.32 14.70
C ILE A 161 5.36 -5.75 14.17
N TYR A 162 5.58 -5.94 12.87
CA TYR A 162 5.36 -7.23 12.22
C TYR A 162 6.24 -8.33 12.82
N ASN A 163 7.50 -8.02 13.14
CA ASN A 163 8.47 -8.93 13.73
C ASN A 163 8.44 -8.94 15.27
N GLY A 164 7.39 -8.38 15.88
CA GLY A 164 7.15 -8.51 17.32
C GLY A 164 8.07 -7.66 18.21
N TRP A 165 8.68 -6.60 17.67
CA TRP A 165 9.42 -5.64 18.50
C TRP A 165 8.50 -5.06 19.57
N LYS A 166 8.99 -4.95 20.81
CA LYS A 166 8.26 -4.32 21.90
C LYS A 166 8.06 -2.82 21.63
N GLY A 167 7.06 -2.21 22.26
CA GLY A 167 6.80 -0.76 22.13
C GLY A 167 8.04 0.08 22.40
N ASP A 168 8.79 -0.23 23.46
CA ASP A 168 10.03 0.48 23.81
C ASP A 168 11.15 0.26 22.79
N THR A 169 11.22 -0.92 22.16
CA THR A 169 12.17 -1.18 21.08
C THR A 169 11.86 -0.29 19.87
N ILE A 170 10.58 -0.16 19.51
CA ILE A 170 10.14 0.70 18.40
C ILE A 170 10.48 2.17 18.68
N GLU A 171 10.23 2.64 19.91
CA GLU A 171 10.54 4.02 20.32
C GLU A 171 12.05 4.29 20.28
N LEU A 172 12.88 3.46 20.92
CA LEU A 172 14.33 3.65 20.98
C LEU A 172 14.98 3.58 19.59
N THR A 173 14.51 2.69 18.72
CA THR A 173 15.06 2.56 17.36
C THR A 173 14.62 3.71 16.45
N ALA A 174 13.41 4.26 16.64
CA ALA A 174 12.99 5.49 15.97
C ALA A 174 13.80 6.70 16.42
N ASP A 175 14.13 6.78 17.71
CA ASP A 175 14.98 7.83 18.27
C ASP A 175 16.41 7.74 17.72
N GLY A 176 16.96 6.52 17.64
CA GLY A 176 18.24 6.27 16.99
C GLY A 176 18.27 6.65 15.51
N LEU A 177 17.19 6.36 14.77
CA LEU A 177 17.05 6.76 13.37
C LEU A 177 17.08 8.29 13.24
N LEU A 178 16.37 9.02 14.09
CA LEU A 178 16.38 10.48 14.14
C LEU A 178 17.78 11.03 14.45
N GLU A 179 18.43 10.50 15.49
CA GLU A 179 19.76 10.96 15.92
C GLU A 179 20.80 10.75 14.82
N GLY A 180 20.82 9.56 14.22
CA GLY A 180 21.78 9.25 13.18
C GLY A 180 21.56 10.09 11.92
N VAL A 181 20.30 10.33 11.53
CA VAL A 181 19.99 11.23 10.40
C VAL A 181 20.37 12.67 10.72
N ALA A 182 20.09 13.16 11.93
CA ALA A 182 20.54 14.47 12.39
C ALA A 182 22.08 14.60 12.40
N SER A 183 22.79 13.48 12.59
CA SER A 183 24.25 13.39 12.48
C SER A 183 24.77 13.32 11.03
N GLY A 184 23.88 13.34 10.03
CA GLY A 184 24.22 13.30 8.61
C GLY A 184 24.19 11.92 7.95
N LEU A 185 23.77 10.87 8.66
CA LEU A 185 23.62 9.52 8.08
C LEU A 185 22.39 9.45 7.17
N GLN A 186 22.45 8.59 6.15
CA GLN A 186 21.28 8.36 5.30
C GLN A 186 20.20 7.52 6.00
N ALA A 187 18.98 8.05 6.06
CA ALA A 187 17.84 7.41 6.74
C ALA A 187 17.61 5.96 6.31
N LYS A 188 17.62 5.67 5.01
CA LYS A 188 17.40 4.30 4.49
C LYS A 188 18.49 3.32 4.92
N GLN A 189 19.75 3.73 4.89
CA GLN A 189 20.88 2.89 5.29
C GLN A 189 20.86 2.64 6.79
N LEU A 190 20.62 3.69 7.59
CA LEU A 190 20.51 3.59 9.03
C LEU A 190 19.32 2.72 9.46
N ALA A 191 18.14 2.91 8.88
CA ALA A 191 16.97 2.08 9.16
C ALA A 191 17.27 0.59 8.90
N LEU A 192 17.93 0.26 7.78
CA LEU A 192 18.32 -1.12 7.47
C LEU A 192 19.35 -1.66 8.46
N THR A 193 20.38 -0.89 8.81
CA THR A 193 21.38 -1.30 9.80
C THR A 193 20.73 -1.54 11.16
N LEU A 194 19.86 -0.65 11.62
CA LEU A 194 19.11 -0.81 12.87
C LEU A 194 18.25 -2.07 12.86
N ILE A 195 17.53 -2.35 11.77
CA ILE A 195 16.75 -3.59 11.63
C ILE A 195 17.64 -4.82 11.81
N ILE A 196 18.76 -4.89 11.08
CA ILE A 196 19.68 -6.04 11.11
C ILE A 196 20.29 -6.21 12.50
N SER A 197 20.80 -5.14 13.09
CA SER A 197 21.46 -5.17 14.39
C SER A 197 20.49 -5.56 15.50
N ILE A 198 19.26 -5.06 15.48
CA ILE A 198 18.24 -5.43 16.47
C ILE A 198 17.88 -6.91 16.35
N ASP A 199 17.59 -7.40 15.14
CA ASP A 199 17.19 -8.80 14.96
C ASP A 199 18.31 -9.79 15.33
N GLN A 200 19.58 -9.38 15.22
CA GLN A 200 20.73 -10.22 15.57
C GLN A 200 21.08 -10.18 17.06
N GLU A 201 21.00 -9.01 17.69
CA GLU A 201 21.69 -8.75 18.97
C GLU A 201 20.74 -8.50 20.14
N ILE A 202 19.42 -8.34 19.93
CA ILE A 202 18.45 -8.00 20.98
C ILE A 202 18.36 -9.03 22.12
N SER A 203 18.82 -10.27 21.88
CA SER A 203 18.91 -11.31 22.92
C SER A 203 20.14 -11.17 23.84
N GLN A 204 21.12 -10.36 23.45
CA GLN A 204 22.43 -10.26 24.10
C GLN A 204 22.71 -8.87 24.67
N LYS A 205 22.15 -7.82 24.08
CA LYS A 205 22.41 -6.41 24.43
C LYS A 205 21.12 -5.63 24.62
N SER A 206 21.20 -4.51 25.34
CA SER A 206 20.08 -3.57 25.39
C SER A 206 19.90 -2.88 24.04
N VAL A 207 18.65 -2.50 23.72
CA VAL A 207 18.32 -1.81 22.46
C VAL A 207 19.13 -0.52 22.29
N SER A 208 19.34 0.25 23.36
CA SER A 208 20.13 1.49 23.32
C SER A 208 21.57 1.23 22.86
N VAL A 209 22.23 0.19 23.40
CA VAL A 209 23.61 -0.15 23.03
C VAL A 209 23.68 -0.57 21.56
N ILE A 210 22.70 -1.36 21.09
CA ILE A 210 22.63 -1.79 19.69
C ILE A 210 22.45 -0.59 18.75
N VAL A 211 21.58 0.36 19.13
CA VAL A 211 21.37 1.61 18.38
C VAL A 211 22.66 2.43 18.29
N ASP A 212 23.35 2.64 19.41
CA ASP A 212 24.60 3.40 19.48
C ASP A 212 25.70 2.75 18.61
N GLU A 213 25.85 1.44 18.70
CA GLU A 213 26.81 0.67 17.90
C GLU A 213 26.50 0.75 16.40
N ALA A 214 25.23 0.65 16.00
CA ALA A 214 24.79 0.77 14.62
C ALA A 214 25.09 2.17 14.03
N ILE A 215 24.79 3.23 14.78
CA ILE A 215 25.09 4.62 14.38
C ILE A 215 26.61 4.80 14.24
N ASN A 216 27.39 4.33 15.21
CA ASN A 216 28.85 4.45 15.18
C ASN A 216 29.47 3.65 14.03
N TYR A 217 28.97 2.44 13.78
CA TYR A 217 29.38 1.61 12.66
C TYR A 217 29.20 2.35 11.33
N LEU A 218 28.01 2.91 11.07
CA LEU A 218 27.76 3.66 9.85
C LEU A 218 28.60 4.93 9.75
N LYS A 219 28.77 5.68 10.85
CA LYS A 219 29.69 6.84 10.90
C LYS A 219 31.11 6.43 10.49
N THR A 220 31.60 5.26 10.91
CA THR A 220 32.93 4.79 10.51
C THR A 220 33.01 4.40 9.03
N ILE A 221 31.94 3.82 8.47
CA ILE A 221 31.87 3.45 7.05
C ILE A 221 31.83 4.69 6.17
N GLU A 222 30.98 5.66 6.50
CA GLU A 222 30.87 6.91 5.76
C GLU A 222 32.19 7.69 5.80
N ARG A 223 32.85 7.74 6.97
CA ARG A 223 34.18 8.37 7.09
C ARG A 223 35.25 7.70 6.23
N LYS A 224 35.10 6.40 5.94
CA LYS A 224 36.02 5.63 5.09
C LYS A 224 35.69 5.72 3.58
N LYS A 225 34.57 6.34 3.20
CA LYS A 225 34.10 6.43 1.79
C LYS A 225 33.75 7.87 1.38
N PRO A 226 34.70 8.82 1.43
CA PRO A 226 34.45 10.21 1.06
C PRO A 226 33.87 10.35 -0.37
N GLU A 227 34.37 9.54 -1.31
CA GLU A 227 33.88 9.50 -2.70
C GLU A 227 32.41 9.10 -2.82
N ALA A 228 31.88 8.27 -1.90
CA ALA A 228 30.46 7.91 -1.91
C ALA A 228 29.58 9.08 -1.44
N ARG A 229 30.06 9.85 -0.47
CA ARG A 229 29.38 11.05 0.05
C ARG A 229 29.39 12.18 -0.98
N GLU A 230 30.51 12.37 -1.65
CA GLU A 230 30.65 13.33 -2.75
C GLU A 230 29.70 12.99 -3.90
N ARG A 231 29.68 11.71 -4.32
CA ARG A 231 28.73 11.21 -5.34
C ARG A 231 27.26 11.42 -4.96
N GLN A 232 26.90 11.21 -3.69
CA GLN A 232 25.54 11.49 -3.20
C GLN A 232 25.19 12.97 -3.26
N SER A 233 26.11 13.84 -2.86
CA SER A 233 25.95 15.29 -2.96
C SER A 233 25.75 15.73 -4.42
N VAL A 234 26.59 15.24 -5.33
CA VAL A 234 26.51 15.52 -6.77
C VAL A 234 25.19 15.01 -7.36
N ALA A 235 24.84 13.74 -7.11
CA ALA A 235 23.58 13.16 -7.59
C ALA A 235 22.35 13.92 -7.07
N TYR A 236 22.38 14.36 -5.81
CA TYR A 236 21.28 15.12 -5.22
C TYR A 236 21.13 16.51 -5.85
N GLN A 237 22.23 17.19 -6.17
CA GLN A 237 22.17 18.47 -6.90
C GLN A 237 21.51 18.30 -8.28
N TYR A 238 21.88 17.25 -9.02
CA TYR A 238 21.27 16.94 -10.31
C TYR A 238 19.79 16.55 -10.18
N LEU A 239 19.43 15.78 -9.15
CA LEU A 239 18.04 15.46 -8.82
C LEU A 239 17.21 16.74 -8.68
N GLN A 240 17.61 17.65 -7.79
CA GLN A 240 16.87 18.89 -7.52
C GLN A 240 16.77 19.77 -8.77
N ASN A 241 17.87 19.94 -9.51
CA ASN A 241 17.89 20.72 -10.74
C ASN A 241 16.98 20.11 -11.82
N SER A 242 16.94 18.78 -11.96
CA SER A 242 16.10 18.12 -12.96
C SER A 242 14.61 18.28 -12.68
N ILE A 243 14.21 18.21 -11.41
CA ILE A 243 12.82 18.47 -10.98
C ILE A 243 12.46 19.93 -11.25
N ALA A 244 13.34 20.87 -10.91
CA ALA A 244 13.13 22.29 -11.20
C ALA A 244 12.98 22.58 -12.71
N GLN A 245 13.60 21.77 -13.57
CA GLN A 245 13.47 21.84 -15.03
C GLN A 245 12.29 21.02 -15.59
N GLY A 246 11.37 20.57 -14.74
CA GLY A 246 10.12 19.93 -15.13
C GLY A 246 10.19 18.42 -15.31
N LEU A 247 11.32 17.76 -15.01
CA LEU A 247 11.39 16.31 -15.05
C LEU A 247 10.46 15.72 -13.96
N PRO A 248 9.63 14.70 -14.28
CA PRO A 248 8.78 14.05 -13.29
C PRO A 248 9.60 13.50 -12.11
N ARG A 249 9.19 13.83 -10.88
CA ARG A 249 9.93 13.48 -9.66
C ARG A 249 10.19 11.98 -9.50
N ASN A 250 9.24 11.13 -9.91
CA ASN A 250 9.41 9.68 -9.90
C ASN A 250 10.59 9.21 -10.78
N VAL A 251 10.78 9.81 -11.96
CA VAL A 251 11.89 9.48 -12.86
C VAL A 251 13.20 10.01 -12.29
N ALA A 252 13.18 11.22 -11.75
CA ALA A 252 14.36 11.84 -11.16
C ALA A 252 14.86 11.07 -9.92
N ASP A 253 13.94 10.66 -9.03
CA ASP A 253 14.23 9.87 -7.84
C ASP A 253 14.82 8.50 -8.22
N GLU A 254 14.26 7.81 -9.24
CA GLU A 254 14.76 6.53 -9.72
C GLU A 254 16.22 6.63 -10.20
N VAL A 255 16.52 7.64 -11.04
CA VAL A 255 17.89 7.89 -11.53
C VAL A 255 18.85 8.21 -10.38
N TYR A 256 18.40 8.99 -9.39
CA TYR A 256 19.20 9.28 -8.20
C TYR A 256 19.56 8.00 -7.46
N TYR A 257 18.60 7.14 -7.15
CA TYR A 257 18.88 5.89 -6.43
C TYR A 257 19.78 4.95 -7.23
N THR A 258 19.56 4.80 -8.54
CA THR A 258 20.41 4.00 -9.41
C THR A 258 21.84 4.53 -9.44
N ALA A 259 22.04 5.86 -9.53
CA ALA A 259 23.36 6.45 -9.51
C ALA A 259 24.16 6.13 -8.24
N ILE A 260 23.48 6.07 -7.09
CA ILE A 260 24.11 5.71 -5.81
C ILE A 260 24.39 4.20 -5.74
N GLU A 261 23.42 3.37 -6.12
CA GLU A 261 23.49 1.92 -6.04
C GLU A 261 24.58 1.36 -6.98
N ASP A 262 24.58 1.82 -8.24
CA ASP A 262 25.51 1.36 -9.28
C ASP A 262 26.85 2.10 -9.23
N LYS A 263 27.03 3.02 -8.27
CA LYS A 263 28.26 3.81 -8.11
C LYS A 263 28.66 4.47 -9.44
N TRP A 264 27.76 5.27 -10.00
CA TRP A 264 28.02 6.06 -11.20
C TRP A 264 29.01 7.18 -10.95
N SER A 265 29.95 7.40 -11.87
CA SER A 265 30.84 8.56 -11.80
C SER A 265 30.07 9.87 -11.97
N ASP A 266 30.66 10.99 -11.58
CA ASP A 266 30.05 12.32 -11.73
C ASP A 266 29.72 12.63 -13.20
N GLU A 267 30.55 12.18 -14.14
CA GLU A 267 30.28 12.31 -15.58
C GLU A 267 29.04 11.49 -15.99
N THR A 268 28.88 10.30 -15.42
CA THR A 268 27.73 9.44 -15.71
C THR A 268 26.44 10.05 -15.15
N ILE A 269 26.47 10.53 -13.91
CA ILE A 269 25.36 11.23 -13.26
C ILE A 269 24.95 12.44 -14.13
N ALA A 270 25.92 13.29 -14.47
CA ALA A 270 25.69 14.47 -15.28
C ALA A 270 25.12 14.11 -16.66
N ALA A 271 25.66 13.09 -17.33
CA ALA A 271 25.20 12.66 -18.64
C ALA A 271 23.72 12.23 -18.62
N VAL A 272 23.35 11.41 -17.64
CA VAL A 272 22.01 10.83 -17.56
C VAL A 272 20.98 11.90 -17.21
N PHE A 273 21.20 12.70 -16.16
CA PHE A 273 20.24 13.75 -15.77
C PHE A 273 20.09 14.81 -16.87
N ASN A 274 21.19 15.31 -17.45
CA ASN A 274 21.12 16.30 -18.52
C ASN A 274 20.47 15.71 -19.79
N GLY A 275 20.74 14.44 -20.09
CA GLY A 275 20.13 13.73 -21.21
C GLY A 275 18.61 13.58 -21.05
N LEU A 276 18.16 13.25 -19.84
CA LEU A 276 16.73 13.14 -19.52
C LEU A 276 16.02 14.47 -19.64
N ILE A 277 16.59 15.54 -19.08
CA ILE A 277 16.06 16.90 -19.22
C ILE A 277 15.96 17.27 -20.72
N LYS A 278 17.05 17.08 -21.47
CA LYS A 278 17.11 17.38 -22.92
C LYS A 278 16.10 16.57 -23.73
N GLY A 279 15.90 15.30 -23.41
CA GLY A 279 14.91 14.44 -24.07
C GLY A 279 13.48 14.84 -23.72
N HIS A 280 13.22 15.14 -22.45
CA HIS A 280 11.93 15.61 -21.98
C HIS A 280 11.51 16.92 -22.65
N GLN A 281 12.44 17.89 -22.74
CA GLN A 281 12.22 19.16 -23.45
C GLN A 281 11.95 18.97 -24.95
N LYS A 282 12.39 17.85 -25.54
CA LYS A 282 12.07 17.44 -26.92
C LYS A 282 10.74 16.69 -27.04
N GLY A 283 9.98 16.58 -25.95
CA GLY A 283 8.70 15.87 -25.91
C GLY A 283 8.84 14.34 -25.86
N LEU A 284 10.02 13.81 -25.52
CA LEU A 284 10.19 12.36 -25.33
C LEU A 284 9.60 11.95 -23.97
N PRO A 285 8.99 10.75 -23.86
CA PRO A 285 8.48 10.25 -22.59
C PRO A 285 9.64 9.98 -21.61
N PRO A 286 9.70 10.68 -20.46
CA PRO A 286 10.84 10.59 -19.53
C PRO A 286 11.11 9.17 -19.02
N GLU A 287 10.07 8.41 -18.72
CA GLU A 287 10.17 7.04 -18.20
C GLU A 287 10.82 6.11 -19.24
N LYS A 288 10.36 6.17 -20.50
CA LYS A 288 10.93 5.35 -21.58
C LYS A 288 12.37 5.71 -21.85
N LEU A 289 12.68 7.01 -21.80
CA LEU A 289 14.03 7.49 -22.02
C LEU A 289 14.98 7.04 -20.90
N ALA A 290 14.55 7.12 -19.64
CA ALA A 290 15.32 6.64 -18.49
C ALA A 290 15.62 5.14 -18.62
N THR A 291 14.61 4.33 -18.92
CA THR A 291 14.80 2.88 -19.15
C THR A 291 15.79 2.60 -20.30
N SER A 292 15.67 3.30 -21.43
CA SER A 292 16.59 3.11 -22.57
C SER A 292 18.03 3.45 -22.19
N ILE A 293 18.22 4.56 -21.48
CA ILE A 293 19.52 5.00 -20.98
C ILE A 293 20.12 3.94 -20.03
N PHE A 294 19.35 3.44 -19.06
CA PHE A 294 19.83 2.41 -18.13
C PHE A 294 20.27 1.13 -18.84
N ILE A 295 19.49 0.67 -19.83
CA ILE A 295 19.84 -0.50 -20.65
C ILE A 295 21.12 -0.21 -21.45
N GLY A 296 21.20 0.95 -22.09
CA GLY A 296 22.36 1.36 -22.87
C GLY A 296 23.64 1.40 -22.05
N LEU A 297 23.57 1.94 -20.82
CA LEU A 297 24.70 1.98 -19.89
C LEU A 297 25.10 0.57 -19.43
N ALA A 298 24.14 -0.28 -19.07
CA ALA A 298 24.41 -1.66 -18.65
C ALA A 298 25.07 -2.48 -19.77
N GLN A 299 24.71 -2.23 -21.04
CA GLN A 299 25.30 -2.90 -22.21
C GLN A 299 26.67 -2.35 -22.61
N ALA A 300 27.01 -1.12 -22.21
CA ALA A 300 28.25 -0.47 -22.60
C ALA A 300 29.48 -0.98 -21.82
N GLY A 301 29.29 -1.79 -20.78
CA GLY A 301 30.38 -2.34 -19.97
C GLY A 301 31.04 -1.29 -19.06
N THR A 302 32.30 -1.49 -18.66
CA THR A 302 33.00 -0.62 -17.69
C THR A 302 33.77 0.54 -18.33
N THR A 303 33.92 0.56 -19.65
CA THR A 303 34.74 1.54 -20.37
C THR A 303 33.94 2.14 -21.52
N PHE A 304 33.23 3.22 -21.24
CA PHE A 304 32.41 3.93 -22.22
C PHE A 304 32.40 5.43 -21.96
N ASN A 305 31.93 6.20 -22.94
CA ASN A 305 31.65 7.62 -22.77
C ASN A 305 30.13 7.77 -22.46
N PRO A 306 29.75 8.18 -21.24
CA PRO A 306 28.34 8.23 -20.84
C PRO A 306 27.50 9.16 -21.72
N GLN A 307 28.02 10.33 -22.10
CA GLN A 307 27.35 11.24 -23.03
C GLN A 307 27.00 10.55 -24.35
N LYS A 308 27.95 9.81 -24.96
CA LYS A 308 27.70 9.14 -26.24
C LYS A 308 26.63 8.06 -26.13
N VAL A 309 26.62 7.30 -25.03
CA VAL A 309 25.57 6.30 -24.77
C VAL A 309 24.23 6.98 -24.64
N VAL A 310 24.12 7.99 -23.77
CA VAL A 310 22.88 8.74 -23.55
C VAL A 310 22.37 9.39 -24.84
N GLU A 311 23.24 9.97 -25.66
CA GLU A 311 22.86 10.56 -26.94
C GLU A 311 22.32 9.53 -27.93
N LYS A 312 22.96 8.35 -28.00
CA LYS A 312 22.48 7.23 -28.81
C LYS A 312 21.09 6.78 -28.36
N GLU A 313 20.85 6.68 -27.06
CA GLU A 313 19.56 6.27 -26.51
C GLU A 313 18.47 7.32 -26.73
N ILE A 314 18.79 8.63 -26.62
CA ILE A 314 17.87 9.71 -26.99
C ILE A 314 17.46 9.58 -28.47
N GLN A 315 18.42 9.34 -29.37
CA GLN A 315 18.14 9.16 -30.80
C GLN A 315 17.29 7.90 -31.06
N PHE A 316 17.60 6.81 -30.37
CA PHE A 316 16.85 5.56 -30.47
C PHE A 316 15.40 5.74 -30.05
N VAL A 317 15.16 6.31 -28.87
CA VAL A 317 13.80 6.59 -28.34
C VAL A 317 13.06 7.56 -29.26
N ALA A 318 13.70 8.64 -29.71
CA ALA A 318 13.09 9.59 -30.64
C ALA A 318 12.67 8.92 -31.97
N SER A 319 13.53 8.05 -32.53
CA SER A 319 13.22 7.34 -33.77
C SER A 319 12.06 6.36 -33.59
N THR A 320 11.99 5.71 -32.42
CA THR A 320 10.95 4.74 -32.06
C THR A 320 9.62 5.43 -31.83
N GLU A 321 9.59 6.54 -31.10
CA GLU A 321 8.39 7.36 -30.90
C GLU A 321 7.89 7.96 -32.22
N LYS A 322 8.78 8.41 -33.10
CA LYS A 322 8.39 8.87 -34.44
C LYS A 322 7.74 7.77 -35.27
N LYS A 323 8.27 6.54 -35.23
CA LYS A 323 7.66 5.37 -35.89
C LYS A 323 6.30 5.05 -35.28
N ARG A 324 6.20 5.03 -33.95
CA ARG A 324 4.94 4.80 -33.21
C ARG A 324 3.87 5.81 -33.59
N SER A 325 4.18 7.10 -33.59
CA SER A 325 3.23 8.15 -33.97
C SER A 325 2.74 8.00 -35.42
N LYS A 326 3.61 7.60 -36.36
CA LYS A 326 3.21 7.29 -37.74
C LYS A 326 2.28 6.08 -37.84
N LEU A 327 2.57 5.02 -37.08
CA LEU A 327 1.71 3.83 -37.01
C LEU A 327 0.34 4.18 -36.44
N MET A 328 0.29 4.95 -35.36
CA MET A 328 -0.97 5.41 -34.76
C MET A 328 -1.79 6.30 -35.70
N GLN A 329 -1.16 7.22 -36.43
CA GLN A 329 -1.87 8.02 -37.45
C GLN A 329 -2.40 7.15 -38.61
N LYS A 330 -1.67 6.09 -38.99
CA LYS A 330 -2.11 5.13 -40.00
C LYS A 330 -3.30 4.30 -39.53
N ASP A 331 -3.35 3.95 -38.24
CA ASP A 331 -4.49 3.22 -37.66
C ASP A 331 -5.70 4.13 -37.43
N GLU A 332 -5.51 5.37 -36.97
CA GLU A 332 -6.60 6.36 -36.85
C GLU A 332 -7.22 6.72 -38.21
N SER A 333 -6.42 6.84 -39.27
CA SER A 333 -6.91 7.09 -40.62
C SER A 333 -7.69 5.90 -41.20
N LYS A 334 -7.44 4.68 -40.70
CA LYS A 334 -8.19 3.47 -41.06
C LYS A 334 -9.61 3.44 -40.45
N TYR A 335 -9.87 4.24 -39.42
CA TYR A 335 -11.15 4.28 -38.68
C TYR A 335 -12.02 5.52 -38.96
N LYS A 336 -11.62 6.45 -39.82
CA LYS A 336 -12.45 7.60 -40.20
C LYS A 336 -13.41 7.31 -41.37
N ARG A 337 -14.61 6.78 -41.05
CA ARG A 337 -15.99 7.04 -41.62
C ARG A 337 -16.94 5.93 -41.11
N LYS A 338 -18.12 6.18 -40.52
CA LYS A 338 -19.30 6.97 -40.98
C LYS A 338 -19.85 7.94 -39.91
N PRO A 339 -20.64 8.96 -40.30
CA PRO A 339 -21.24 9.92 -39.37
C PRO A 339 -22.34 9.26 -38.53
N THR A 340 -22.37 9.61 -37.25
CA THR A 340 -23.40 9.21 -36.30
C THR A 340 -24.74 9.90 -36.65
N PRO A 341 -25.89 9.20 -36.63
CA PRO A 341 -27.19 9.85 -36.68
C PRO A 341 -27.44 10.69 -35.42
N PRO A 342 -28.24 11.77 -35.49
CA PRO A 342 -28.50 12.65 -34.36
C PRO A 342 -29.60 12.10 -33.43
N HIS A 343 -29.36 12.27 -32.13
CA HIS A 343 -30.30 12.30 -31.00
C HIS A 343 -31.13 11.05 -30.62
N PHE A 344 -31.12 10.71 -29.32
CA PHE A 344 -32.27 10.49 -28.39
C PHE A 344 -31.66 9.94 -27.07
N SER A 345 -31.35 10.76 -26.06
CA SER A 345 -32.18 11.24 -24.92
C SER A 345 -32.74 10.15 -23.97
N GLN A 346 -32.28 10.23 -22.71
CA GLN A 346 -32.94 9.96 -21.41
C GLN A 346 -33.54 8.56 -21.05
N MET A 347 -33.14 8.11 -19.84
CA MET A 347 -33.77 7.11 -18.93
C MET A 347 -33.88 5.65 -19.47
N SER A 348 -33.91 4.55 -18.70
CA SER A 348 -34.33 4.30 -17.32
C SER A 348 -33.58 3.10 -16.69
N TYR A 349 -33.68 2.99 -15.36
CA TYR A 349 -33.24 1.84 -14.56
C TYR A 349 -34.14 0.60 -14.77
N LEU A 350 -33.56 -0.58 -14.45
CA LEU A 350 -34.17 -1.88 -14.13
C LEU A 350 -34.82 -2.66 -15.28
N GLN A 351 -34.25 -3.85 -15.59
CA GLN A 351 -34.92 -5.13 -15.89
C GLN A 351 -33.89 -6.30 -15.90
N PRO A 352 -34.31 -7.57 -15.75
CA PRO A 352 -33.63 -8.58 -14.92
C PRO A 352 -32.55 -9.43 -15.62
N LYS A 353 -31.70 -10.07 -14.78
CA LYS A 353 -30.60 -10.99 -15.15
C LYS A 353 -31.04 -12.15 -16.08
N PRO A 354 -30.24 -12.52 -17.10
CA PRO A 354 -30.30 -13.86 -17.68
C PRO A 354 -29.67 -14.90 -16.76
N LYS A 355 -30.19 -16.13 -16.85
CA LYS A 355 -29.83 -17.34 -16.09
C LYS A 355 -28.32 -17.68 -16.23
N PRO A 356 -27.64 -18.20 -15.18
CA PRO A 356 -26.23 -18.55 -15.28
C PRO A 356 -26.03 -19.78 -16.17
N GLU A 357 -25.30 -19.62 -17.27
CA GLU A 357 -24.73 -20.74 -18.00
C GLU A 357 -23.54 -21.33 -17.24
N LYS A 358 -23.41 -22.66 -17.30
CA LYS A 358 -22.33 -23.41 -16.65
C LYS A 358 -20.96 -22.97 -17.20
N PRO A 359 -19.90 -22.94 -16.36
CA PRO A 359 -18.58 -22.54 -16.81
C PRO A 359 -18.02 -23.57 -17.79
N SER A 360 -17.92 -23.19 -19.07
CA SER A 360 -17.15 -23.92 -20.08
C SER A 360 -15.65 -23.71 -19.83
N GLN A 361 -14.88 -24.80 -19.93
CA GLN A 361 -13.42 -24.80 -19.78
C GLN A 361 -12.74 -23.83 -20.76
N PRO A 362 -11.61 -23.20 -20.38
CA PRO A 362 -10.93 -22.24 -21.24
C PRO A 362 -10.34 -22.93 -22.47
N GLN A 363 -10.81 -22.53 -23.66
CA GLN A 363 -10.20 -22.91 -24.94
C GLN A 363 -8.86 -22.20 -25.11
N TYR A 364 -7.81 -22.99 -25.35
CA TYR A 364 -6.45 -22.54 -25.60
C TYR A 364 -6.34 -21.87 -26.99
N PHE A 365 -5.88 -20.62 -27.03
CA PHE A 365 -5.45 -19.92 -28.24
C PHE A 365 -3.93 -19.76 -28.25
N ASN A 366 -3.28 -20.29 -29.29
CA ASN A 366 -1.88 -20.02 -29.59
C ASN A 366 -1.76 -18.72 -30.39
N SER A 367 -1.01 -17.72 -29.91
CA SER A 367 -0.48 -16.68 -30.80
C SER A 367 0.83 -16.09 -30.27
N THR A 368 1.82 -16.06 -31.16
CA THR A 368 3.15 -15.48 -30.99
C THR A 368 3.12 -13.99 -31.34
N ASN A 369 2.91 -13.11 -30.35
CA ASN A 369 3.13 -11.66 -30.46
C ASN A 369 3.38 -11.06 -29.06
N ARG A 370 4.49 -10.33 -28.87
CA ARG A 370 4.85 -9.64 -27.61
C ARG A 370 3.99 -8.38 -27.32
N SER A 371 2.73 -8.35 -27.76
CA SER A 371 1.77 -7.26 -27.53
C SER A 371 0.57 -7.69 -26.68
N SER A 372 0.45 -8.96 -26.32
CA SER A 372 -0.61 -9.45 -25.45
C SER A 372 -0.01 -10.02 -24.16
N LEU A 373 -0.61 -9.67 -23.02
CA LEU A 373 -0.32 -10.27 -21.72
C LEU A 373 -0.35 -11.80 -21.84
N ASN A 374 0.72 -12.49 -21.44
CA ASN A 374 0.73 -13.95 -21.43
C ASN A 374 -0.09 -14.43 -20.23
N GLN A 375 -1.40 -14.57 -20.45
CA GLN A 375 -2.36 -14.93 -19.40
C GLN A 375 -2.02 -16.27 -18.75
N GLN A 376 -1.51 -17.23 -19.53
CA GLN A 376 -1.08 -18.53 -19.02
C GLN A 376 0.11 -18.40 -18.09
N LEU A 377 1.16 -17.68 -18.48
CA LEU A 377 2.32 -17.43 -17.63
C LEU A 377 1.94 -16.64 -16.37
N MET A 378 1.08 -15.62 -16.52
CA MET A 378 0.59 -14.86 -15.38
C MET A 378 -0.17 -15.78 -14.41
N TRP A 379 -1.05 -16.64 -14.92
CA TRP A 379 -1.78 -17.58 -14.10
C TRP A 379 -0.85 -18.58 -13.40
N GLN A 380 0.15 -19.12 -14.10
CA GLN A 380 1.17 -19.99 -13.49
C GLN A 380 1.89 -19.30 -12.33
N ASN A 381 2.33 -18.05 -12.53
CA ASN A 381 2.98 -17.28 -11.47
C ASN A 381 2.03 -17.03 -10.29
N VAL A 382 0.77 -16.68 -10.57
CA VAL A 382 -0.26 -16.52 -9.52
C VAL A 382 -0.47 -17.82 -8.75
N GLN A 383 -0.51 -18.96 -9.43
CA GLN A 383 -0.66 -20.28 -8.82
C GLN A 383 0.49 -20.63 -7.89
N GLU A 384 1.72 -20.20 -8.20
CA GLU A 384 2.82 -20.36 -7.24
C GLU A 384 2.43 -19.71 -5.91
N TYR A 385 1.98 -18.45 -5.90
CA TYR A 385 1.58 -17.71 -4.68
C TYR A 385 0.34 -18.27 -3.97
N LEU A 386 -0.59 -18.87 -4.70
CA LEU A 386 -1.76 -19.53 -4.15
C LEU A 386 -1.50 -20.95 -3.65
N GLY A 387 -0.44 -21.61 -4.12
CA GLY A 387 -0.15 -23.02 -3.84
C GLY A 387 0.04 -23.30 -2.35
N PRO A 388 -0.23 -24.51 -1.83
CA PRO A 388 -0.19 -24.81 -0.41
C PRO A 388 1.26 -24.94 0.13
N PRO A 389 1.62 -24.23 1.22
CA PRO A 389 0.85 -23.17 1.87
C PRO A 389 0.87 -21.86 1.06
N ALA A 390 -0.29 -21.21 0.96
CA ALA A 390 -0.38 -19.91 0.26
C ALA A 390 0.59 -18.92 0.89
N THR A 391 1.19 -18.05 0.07
CA THR A 391 2.17 -17.08 0.57
C THR A 391 1.50 -16.15 1.59
N PRO A 392 2.01 -16.06 2.83
CA PRO A 392 1.41 -15.24 3.86
C PRO A 392 1.56 -13.75 3.53
N TYR A 393 0.68 -12.93 4.11
CA TYR A 393 0.83 -11.49 4.01
C TYR A 393 1.99 -11.01 4.88
N ARG A 394 2.83 -10.15 4.32
CA ARG A 394 3.83 -9.41 5.08
C ARG A 394 3.88 -7.99 4.55
N TRP A 395 3.62 -7.02 5.42
CA TRP A 395 3.77 -5.60 5.07
C TRP A 395 5.22 -5.34 4.60
N GLY A 396 5.40 -4.65 3.46
CA GLY A 396 6.73 -4.45 2.89
C GLY A 396 7.34 -5.70 2.24
N GLY A 397 6.72 -6.88 2.41
CA GLY A 397 7.19 -8.15 1.87
C GLY A 397 7.09 -8.23 0.34
N ALA A 398 8.06 -8.90 -0.26
CA ALA A 398 8.17 -9.09 -1.71
C ALA A 398 8.65 -10.52 -2.07
N SER A 399 8.45 -11.51 -1.20
CA SER A 399 8.97 -12.88 -1.38
C SER A 399 7.96 -13.97 -1.02
N ARG A 400 8.34 -15.22 -1.27
CA ARG A 400 7.57 -16.43 -0.93
C ARG A 400 7.35 -16.65 0.57
N SER A 401 8.19 -16.06 1.42
CA SER A 401 8.04 -16.15 2.87
C SER A 401 7.11 -15.06 3.44
N GLY A 402 6.67 -14.12 2.61
CA GLY A 402 5.74 -13.06 2.99
C GLY A 402 5.68 -11.96 1.95
N ILE A 403 4.46 -11.56 1.55
CA ILE A 403 4.26 -10.59 0.47
C ILE A 403 3.07 -9.66 0.71
N ASP A 404 3.19 -8.36 0.44
CA ASP A 404 2.05 -7.44 0.47
C ASP A 404 1.34 -7.32 -0.89
N CYS A 405 0.21 -6.59 -0.92
CA CYS A 405 -0.63 -6.47 -2.11
C CYS A 405 0.14 -5.93 -3.34
N SER A 406 0.92 -4.88 -3.16
CA SER A 406 1.68 -4.23 -4.23
C SER A 406 2.96 -4.99 -4.61
N GLY A 407 3.63 -5.62 -3.65
CA GLY A 407 4.76 -6.51 -3.90
C GLY A 407 4.35 -7.74 -4.70
N PHE A 408 3.18 -8.32 -4.38
CA PHE A 408 2.60 -9.43 -5.13
C PHE A 408 2.31 -9.06 -6.58
N VAL A 409 1.59 -7.94 -6.79
CA VAL A 409 1.30 -7.44 -8.14
C VAL A 409 2.59 -7.17 -8.92
N ARG A 410 3.57 -6.50 -8.30
CA ARG A 410 4.88 -6.23 -8.90
C ARG A 410 5.59 -7.51 -9.34
N ASN A 411 5.65 -8.53 -8.48
CA ASN A 411 6.35 -9.78 -8.79
C ASN A 411 5.67 -10.55 -9.93
N VAL A 412 4.34 -10.64 -9.92
CA VAL A 412 3.59 -11.33 -10.98
C VAL A 412 3.78 -10.64 -12.33
N TYR A 413 3.79 -9.30 -12.35
CA TYR A 413 4.02 -8.51 -13.56
C TYR A 413 5.48 -8.50 -14.01
N ALA A 414 6.46 -8.55 -13.09
CA ALA A 414 7.88 -8.61 -13.43
C ALA A 414 8.22 -9.86 -14.27
N GLN A 415 7.55 -10.99 -14.00
CA GLN A 415 7.66 -12.21 -14.81
C GLN A 415 7.06 -12.08 -16.21
N GLN A 416 6.23 -11.05 -16.45
CA GLN A 416 5.77 -10.67 -17.79
C GLN A 416 6.71 -9.67 -18.46
N GLY A 417 7.86 -9.34 -17.84
CA GLY A 417 8.78 -8.29 -18.29
C GLY A 417 8.28 -6.87 -17.99
N ILE A 418 7.32 -6.70 -17.08
CA ILE A 418 6.71 -5.41 -16.74
C ILE A 418 7.07 -5.03 -15.31
N TYR A 419 7.83 -3.96 -15.15
CA TYR A 419 8.25 -3.48 -13.84
C TYR A 419 7.28 -2.43 -13.33
N LEU A 420 6.51 -2.79 -12.30
CA LEU A 420 5.60 -1.88 -11.61
C LEU A 420 6.27 -1.22 -10.39
N PRO A 421 5.89 0.02 -10.04
CA PRO A 421 6.32 0.67 -8.80
C PRO A 421 6.00 -0.18 -7.56
N ARG A 422 6.77 0.01 -6.48
CA ARG A 422 6.64 -0.79 -5.25
C ARG A 422 5.33 -0.53 -4.50
N VAL A 423 4.77 0.67 -4.60
CA VAL A 423 3.63 1.14 -3.78
C VAL A 423 2.34 1.14 -4.60
N SER A 424 1.23 0.63 -4.03
CA SER A 424 -0.08 0.53 -4.70
C SER A 424 -0.60 1.88 -5.23
N ARG A 425 -0.40 2.97 -4.49
CA ARG A 425 -0.73 4.34 -4.93
C ARG A 425 0.00 4.74 -6.21
N GLN A 426 1.28 4.36 -6.33
CA GLN A 426 2.07 4.62 -7.52
C GLN A 426 1.65 3.70 -8.67
N GLN A 427 1.35 2.43 -8.38
CA GLN A 427 0.80 1.49 -9.37
C GLN A 427 -0.51 1.99 -9.99
N PHE A 428 -1.34 2.71 -9.23
CA PHE A 428 -2.57 3.33 -9.74
C PHE A 428 -2.33 4.41 -10.82
N LEU A 429 -1.13 5.00 -10.85
CA LEU A 429 -0.75 5.98 -11.87
C LEU A 429 -0.25 5.32 -13.17
N VAL A 430 0.04 4.01 -13.14
CA VAL A 430 0.58 3.26 -14.29
C VAL A 430 -0.54 2.69 -15.16
N GLY A 431 -0.39 2.82 -16.49
CA GLY A 431 -1.33 2.27 -17.47
C GLY A 431 -2.55 3.15 -17.76
N GLY A 432 -3.43 2.67 -18.64
CA GLY A 432 -4.67 3.34 -19.02
C GLY A 432 -5.78 3.15 -17.98
N LEU A 433 -6.63 4.17 -17.76
CA LEU A 433 -7.84 4.01 -16.96
C LEU A 433 -8.82 3.08 -17.68
N VAL A 434 -9.36 2.08 -16.97
CA VAL A 434 -10.39 1.19 -17.51
C VAL A 434 -11.76 1.79 -17.24
N THR A 435 -12.44 2.24 -18.29
CA THR A 435 -13.82 2.77 -18.25
C THR A 435 -14.87 1.80 -18.79
N GLY A 436 -14.43 0.73 -19.48
CA GLY A 436 -15.28 -0.34 -19.99
C GLY A 436 -15.21 -1.61 -19.13
N TYR A 437 -15.47 -2.76 -19.74
CA TYR A 437 -15.38 -4.04 -19.06
C TYR A 437 -13.94 -4.34 -18.59
N LEU A 438 -13.84 -4.85 -17.36
CA LEU A 438 -12.60 -5.38 -16.83
C LEU A 438 -12.17 -6.60 -17.64
N GLN A 439 -10.87 -6.69 -17.89
CA GLN A 439 -10.23 -7.78 -18.60
C GLN A 439 -9.23 -8.48 -17.70
N TYR A 440 -9.01 -9.78 -17.95
CA TYR A 440 -8.02 -10.56 -17.22
C TYR A 440 -6.66 -9.82 -17.21
N GLY A 441 -6.07 -9.70 -16.03
CA GLY A 441 -4.82 -8.98 -15.81
C GLY A 441 -5.02 -7.54 -15.33
N ASP A 442 -6.16 -6.88 -15.58
CA ASP A 442 -6.38 -5.51 -15.12
C ASP A 442 -6.11 -5.35 -13.63
N LEU A 443 -5.41 -4.29 -13.25
CA LEU A 443 -5.17 -3.97 -11.85
C LEU A 443 -6.41 -3.32 -11.27
N VAL A 444 -6.98 -3.90 -10.21
CA VAL A 444 -8.15 -3.36 -9.49
C VAL A 444 -7.72 -2.75 -8.17
N PHE A 445 -8.22 -1.55 -7.86
CA PHE A 445 -7.76 -0.76 -6.71
C PHE A 445 -8.89 -0.46 -5.74
N PHE A 446 -8.55 -0.41 -4.45
CA PHE A 446 -9.52 -0.21 -3.37
C PHE A 446 -9.02 0.76 -2.30
N SER A 447 -9.96 1.29 -1.52
CA SER A 447 -9.68 2.06 -0.30
C SER A 447 -10.20 1.34 0.94
N LYS A 448 -9.28 0.77 1.72
CA LYS A 448 -9.56 0.06 2.97
C LYS A 448 -10.25 0.92 4.03
N TYR A 449 -10.22 2.25 3.90
CA TYR A 449 -10.81 3.20 4.86
C TYR A 449 -11.95 4.05 4.29
N GLY A 450 -12.38 3.81 3.05
CA GLY A 450 -13.56 4.47 2.47
C GLY A 450 -13.34 5.93 2.06
N SER A 451 -12.15 6.50 2.29
CA SER A 451 -11.81 7.83 1.76
C SER A 451 -11.93 7.83 0.23
N ALA A 452 -12.59 8.86 -0.32
CA ALA A 452 -12.80 9.02 -1.75
C ALA A 452 -11.45 9.05 -2.53
N TYR A 453 -10.38 9.54 -1.90
CA TYR A 453 -9.18 10.02 -2.59
C TYR A 453 -7.92 9.15 -2.43
N GLN A 454 -7.97 8.02 -1.71
CA GLN A 454 -6.76 7.25 -1.40
C GLN A 454 -6.88 5.77 -1.74
N VAL A 455 -6.02 5.33 -2.66
CA VAL A 455 -5.73 3.91 -2.94
C VAL A 455 -4.88 3.35 -1.81
N THR A 456 -5.33 2.25 -1.21
CA THR A 456 -4.59 1.56 -0.14
C THR A 456 -4.46 0.06 -0.38
N HIS A 457 -5.03 -0.46 -1.47
CA HIS A 457 -4.98 -1.87 -1.82
C HIS A 457 -5.06 -2.07 -3.34
N VAL A 458 -4.46 -3.15 -3.82
CA VAL A 458 -4.43 -3.52 -5.24
C VAL A 458 -4.53 -5.04 -5.40
N GLY A 459 -5.12 -5.48 -6.51
CA GLY A 459 -5.14 -6.87 -6.95
C GLY A 459 -5.19 -7.00 -8.47
N ILE A 460 -5.10 -8.24 -8.96
CA ILE A 460 -5.14 -8.57 -10.39
C ILE A 460 -6.50 -9.20 -10.71
N TYR A 461 -7.24 -8.62 -11.65
CA TYR A 461 -8.53 -9.14 -12.08
C TYR A 461 -8.35 -10.46 -12.84
N LEU A 462 -9.18 -11.45 -12.51
CA LEU A 462 -9.14 -12.80 -13.09
C LEU A 462 -10.34 -13.10 -14.01
N GLY A 463 -11.27 -12.16 -14.19
CA GLY A 463 -12.55 -12.41 -14.84
C GLY A 463 -13.65 -12.86 -13.86
N GLY A 464 -14.91 -12.82 -14.32
CA GLY A 464 -16.05 -13.32 -13.55
C GLY A 464 -16.20 -12.69 -12.16
N ASP A 465 -15.92 -11.39 -12.06
CA ASP A 465 -15.92 -10.62 -10.80
C ASP A 465 -14.96 -11.15 -9.73
N LYS A 466 -13.91 -11.87 -10.13
CA LYS A 466 -12.86 -12.36 -9.24
C LYS A 466 -11.56 -11.59 -9.45
N PHE A 467 -10.80 -11.46 -8.39
CA PHE A 467 -9.45 -10.90 -8.42
C PHE A 467 -8.57 -11.61 -7.39
N VAL A 468 -7.27 -11.69 -7.70
CA VAL A 468 -6.25 -12.21 -6.78
C VAL A 468 -5.47 -11.07 -6.14
N HIS A 469 -5.20 -11.18 -4.85
CA HIS A 469 -4.46 -10.18 -4.09
C HIS A 469 -3.79 -10.83 -2.87
N SER A 470 -2.84 -10.13 -2.25
CA SER A 470 -2.38 -10.48 -0.90
C SER A 470 -3.25 -9.78 0.14
N SER A 471 -4.11 -10.53 0.85
CA SER A 471 -4.97 -10.06 1.94
C SER A 471 -4.21 -10.05 3.26
N ALA A 472 -4.43 -9.02 4.09
CA ALA A 472 -3.79 -8.93 5.39
C ALA A 472 -4.10 -10.13 6.31
N SER A 473 -5.27 -10.75 6.21
CA SER A 473 -5.63 -11.88 7.08
C SER A 473 -5.35 -13.26 6.47
N ARG A 474 -5.46 -13.39 5.14
CA ARG A 474 -5.42 -14.68 4.42
C ARG A 474 -4.17 -14.91 3.57
N GLY A 475 -3.27 -13.92 3.47
CA GLY A 475 -2.18 -13.95 2.50
C GLY A 475 -2.69 -13.89 1.07
N VAL A 476 -1.94 -14.46 0.12
CA VAL A 476 -2.36 -14.47 -1.29
C VAL A 476 -3.62 -15.32 -1.46
N THR A 477 -4.70 -14.68 -1.92
CA THR A 477 -6.03 -15.28 -2.00
C THR A 477 -6.84 -14.71 -3.16
N ILE A 478 -7.93 -15.40 -3.51
CA ILE A 478 -8.91 -14.95 -4.52
C ILE A 478 -10.16 -14.45 -3.80
N SER A 479 -10.57 -13.24 -4.15
CA SER A 479 -11.76 -12.57 -3.62
C SER A 479 -12.71 -12.17 -4.75
N SER A 480 -13.96 -11.84 -4.41
CA SER A 480 -14.95 -11.36 -5.38
C SER A 480 -15.20 -9.87 -5.25
N LEU A 481 -15.24 -9.15 -6.37
CA LEU A 481 -15.63 -7.74 -6.46
C LEU A 481 -17.07 -7.49 -6.00
N ASN A 482 -17.94 -8.51 -6.09
CA ASN A 482 -19.33 -8.42 -5.67
C ASN A 482 -19.54 -8.56 -4.16
N LYS A 483 -18.50 -8.97 -3.41
CA LYS A 483 -18.55 -9.00 -1.95
C LYS A 483 -18.74 -7.57 -1.46
N GLY A 484 -19.72 -7.34 -0.57
CA GLY A 484 -20.22 -6.01 -0.21
C GLY A 484 -19.11 -5.00 0.09
N TYR A 485 -18.07 -5.43 0.82
CA TYR A 485 -16.93 -4.59 1.15
C TYR A 485 -16.06 -4.18 -0.04
N TYR A 486 -15.65 -5.11 -0.91
CA TYR A 486 -14.87 -4.77 -2.10
C TYR A 486 -15.66 -3.87 -3.04
N ARG A 487 -16.98 -4.10 -3.16
CA ARG A 487 -17.86 -3.26 -3.97
C ARG A 487 -17.92 -1.81 -3.47
N LEU A 488 -18.11 -1.61 -2.16
CA LEU A 488 -18.19 -0.28 -1.55
C LEU A 488 -16.86 0.47 -1.56
N ARG A 489 -15.73 -0.24 -1.65
CA ARG A 489 -14.39 0.33 -1.54
C ARG A 489 -13.63 0.41 -2.85
N TYR A 490 -14.23 0.01 -3.96
CA TYR A 490 -13.63 0.04 -5.29
C TYR A 490 -13.31 1.47 -5.74
N LYS A 491 -12.11 1.68 -6.30
CA LYS A 491 -11.61 2.98 -6.77
C LYS A 491 -11.39 3.06 -8.27
N GLY A 492 -11.47 1.94 -8.96
CA GLY A 492 -11.25 1.84 -10.39
C GLY A 492 -10.20 0.80 -10.74
N ALA A 493 -9.93 0.70 -12.03
CA ALA A 493 -8.96 -0.24 -12.57
C ALA A 493 -8.02 0.40 -13.59
N LYS A 494 -6.83 -0.16 -13.69
CA LYS A 494 -5.78 0.25 -14.62
C LYS A 494 -5.36 -0.92 -15.49
N ARG A 495 -5.23 -0.66 -16.79
CA ARG A 495 -4.74 -1.62 -17.78
C ARG A 495 -3.32 -1.25 -18.20
N VAL A 496 -2.38 -2.14 -17.92
CA VAL A 496 -0.94 -1.89 -18.10
C VAL A 496 -0.47 -2.25 -19.51
N LEU A 497 -1.16 -3.17 -20.20
CA LEU A 497 -0.87 -3.56 -21.59
C LEU A 497 -2.08 -3.28 -22.50
N ASN A 498 -1.82 -2.73 -23.70
CA ASN A 498 -2.80 -2.62 -24.78
C ASN A 498 -2.58 -3.68 -25.83
#